data_AF-A0ABD1JEK3-F1
#
_entry.id   AF-A0ABD1JEK3-F1
#
_cell.length_a   1.000
_cell.length_b   1.000
_cell.length_c   1.000
_cell.angle_alpha   90.00
_cell.angle_beta   90.00
_cell.angle_gamma   90.00
#
_symmetry.space_group_name_H-M   'P 1'
#
loop_
_entity.id
_entity.type
_entity.pdbx_description
1 polymer ?
#
loop_
_entity_poly.entity_id
_entity_poly.type
_entity_poly.pdbx_seq_one_letter_code
_entity_poly.pdbx_strand_id
1 'polypeptide(L)'
;MKTVAYVPLLQMLQKLLSKQDIYEKAASKPVHVPNEYNSCRDGRWFTENGLLCSDEFTLALSLYIDEFEVANRLGTSKGKHKMCAVYWTIANIPAGYRSTLNSIQLALLCTATTVKECGYEKVLYPLICDLVSLEQHGVYIEHLGTSVKGTVECVAQCCGQNTLVFVLFDLYLNRDRLSIDAQLQEVRAGAFQLRDRDTHNRQVQETLHDPTSGKNTGVKRLCPLTANLQFFHVIGGYPPDPDILEGIVPMELCLCIADLVAKK
;
A
#
# COMPACT_ATOMS: atom_id res chain seq x y z
N MET A 1 20.51 -10.09 19.29
CA MET A 1 20.27 -10.61 17.92
C MET A 1 18.99 -9.97 17.41
N LYS A 2 19.03 -9.25 16.28
CA LYS A 2 17.83 -8.68 15.67
C LYS A 2 17.23 -9.75 14.76
N THR A 3 15.99 -10.13 15.02
CA THR A 3 15.35 -11.25 14.33
C THR A 3 14.23 -10.72 13.45
N VAL A 4 14.27 -11.12 12.19
CA VAL A 4 13.20 -10.93 11.21
C VAL A 4 12.70 -12.32 10.84
N ALA A 5 11.43 -12.60 11.09
CA ALA A 5 10.78 -13.80 10.61
C ALA A 5 10.17 -13.50 9.25
N TYR A 6 10.64 -14.21 8.22
CA TYR A 6 10.17 -14.08 6.84
C TYR A 6 9.43 -15.35 6.41
N VAL A 7 8.30 -15.18 5.75
CA VAL A 7 7.53 -16.26 5.13
C VAL A 7 7.72 -16.13 3.61
N PRO A 8 8.38 -17.10 2.94
CA PRO A 8 8.68 -17.02 1.51
C PRO A 8 7.44 -16.82 0.65
N LEU A 9 7.32 -15.63 0.05
CA LEU A 9 6.15 -15.21 -0.73
C LEU A 9 5.92 -16.14 -1.91
N LEU A 10 6.97 -16.46 -2.68
CA LEU A 10 6.85 -17.30 -3.88
C LEU A 10 6.35 -18.71 -3.55
N GLN A 11 6.85 -19.31 -2.46
CA GLN A 11 6.43 -20.66 -2.04
C GLN A 11 4.98 -20.65 -1.54
N MET A 12 4.56 -19.57 -0.87
CA MET A 12 3.17 -19.41 -0.42
C MET A 12 2.23 -19.21 -1.61
N LEU A 13 2.59 -18.37 -2.58
CA LEU A 13 1.83 -18.19 -3.82
C LEU A 13 1.68 -19.50 -4.58
N GLN A 14 2.78 -20.26 -4.73
CA GLN A 14 2.74 -21.57 -5.36
C GLN A 14 1.74 -22.49 -4.67
N LYS A 15 1.81 -22.62 -3.33
CA LYS A 15 0.89 -23.48 -2.56
C LYS A 15 -0.57 -23.03 -2.62
N LEU A 16 -0.83 -21.72 -2.60
CA LEU A 16 -2.18 -21.18 -2.67
C LEU A 16 -2.77 -21.38 -4.07
N LEU A 17 -2.01 -21.07 -5.11
CA LEU A 17 -2.47 -21.20 -6.48
C LEU A 17 -2.57 -22.65 -6.93
N SER A 18 -1.81 -23.58 -6.35
CA SER A 18 -2.02 -25.03 -6.54
C SER A 18 -3.43 -25.49 -6.15
N LYS A 19 -4.17 -24.70 -5.36
CA LYS A 19 -5.59 -24.95 -5.10
C LYS A 19 -6.43 -24.33 -6.21
N GLN A 20 -7.16 -25.20 -6.92
CA GLN A 20 -7.92 -24.82 -8.10
C GLN A 20 -8.98 -23.76 -7.82
N ASP A 21 -9.64 -23.81 -6.66
CA ASP A 21 -10.64 -22.83 -6.24
C ASP A 21 -10.05 -21.42 -6.11
N ILE A 22 -8.85 -21.29 -5.52
CA ILE A 22 -8.15 -20.00 -5.39
C ILE A 22 -7.71 -19.50 -6.77
N TYR A 23 -7.14 -20.37 -7.59
CA TYR A 23 -6.71 -20.02 -8.94
C TYR A 23 -7.87 -19.51 -9.78
N GLU A 24 -8.99 -20.24 -9.85
CA GLU A 24 -10.17 -19.87 -10.63
C GLU A 24 -10.72 -18.50 -10.21
N LYS A 25 -10.69 -18.17 -8.92
CA LYS A 25 -11.11 -16.85 -8.43
C LYS A 25 -10.12 -15.77 -8.81
N ALA A 26 -8.81 -15.99 -8.67
CA ALA A 26 -7.80 -15.01 -9.04
C ALA A 26 -7.79 -14.74 -10.57
N ALA A 27 -7.90 -15.80 -11.37
CA ALA A 27 -7.92 -15.76 -12.83
C ALA A 27 -9.30 -15.37 -13.40
N SER A 28 -10.31 -15.18 -12.55
CA SER A 28 -11.64 -14.77 -13.00
C SER A 28 -11.57 -13.45 -13.78
N LYS A 29 -12.32 -13.36 -14.88
CA LYS A 29 -12.37 -12.13 -15.68
C LYS A 29 -13.04 -11.02 -14.89
N PRO A 30 -12.55 -9.76 -15.00
CA PRO A 30 -13.23 -8.63 -14.40
C PRO A 30 -14.63 -8.48 -15.01
N VAL A 31 -15.61 -8.26 -14.15
CA VAL A 31 -16.96 -7.84 -14.56
C VAL A 31 -16.96 -6.32 -14.50
N HIS A 32 -16.79 -5.69 -15.65
CA HIS A 32 -16.88 -4.23 -15.74
C HIS A 32 -18.34 -3.82 -15.86
N VAL A 33 -18.80 -3.00 -14.91
CA VAL A 33 -20.11 -2.37 -14.95
C VAL A 33 -19.87 -0.87 -15.18
N PRO A 34 -20.41 -0.28 -16.26
CA PRO A 34 -20.23 1.14 -16.53
C PRO A 34 -20.64 2.01 -15.34
N ASN A 35 -19.82 3.00 -15.02
CA ASN A 35 -20.01 3.93 -13.90
C ASN A 35 -19.95 3.31 -12.48
N GLU A 36 -19.41 2.10 -12.34
CA GLU A 36 -19.19 1.47 -11.03
C GLU A 36 -17.72 1.07 -10.84
N TYR A 37 -17.21 1.28 -9.62
CA TYR A 37 -15.93 0.73 -9.17
C TYR A 37 -16.20 -0.56 -8.40
N ASN A 38 -15.96 -1.71 -9.04
CA ASN A 38 -16.22 -3.02 -8.44
C ASN A 38 -14.95 -3.66 -7.87
N SER A 39 -13.78 -3.32 -8.41
CA SER A 39 -12.51 -3.86 -7.95
C SER A 39 -11.34 -2.89 -8.17
N CYS A 40 -10.17 -3.24 -7.65
CA CYS A 40 -8.93 -2.52 -7.97
C CYS A 40 -8.63 -2.50 -9.48
N ARG A 41 -9.16 -3.46 -10.26
CA ARG A 41 -8.98 -3.54 -11.71
C ARG A 41 -9.64 -2.40 -12.48
N ASP A 42 -10.67 -1.77 -11.90
CA ASP A 42 -11.32 -0.58 -12.48
C ASP A 42 -10.50 0.69 -12.21
N GLY A 43 -9.50 0.61 -11.34
CA GLY A 43 -8.65 1.73 -10.95
C GLY A 43 -7.64 2.08 -12.05
N ARG A 44 -7.46 3.39 -12.27
CA ARG A 44 -6.51 3.95 -13.24
C ARG A 44 -5.10 3.33 -13.14
N TRP A 45 -4.59 3.17 -11.92
CA TRP A 45 -3.26 2.63 -11.69
C TRP A 45 -3.12 1.15 -12.05
N PHE A 46 -4.22 0.39 -12.01
CA PHE A 46 -4.24 -0.98 -12.49
C PHE A 46 -4.24 -1.03 -14.01
N THR A 47 -5.11 -0.22 -14.65
CA THR A 47 -5.26 -0.20 -16.12
C THR A 47 -4.04 0.39 -16.84
N GLU A 48 -3.31 1.32 -16.22
CA GLU A 48 -2.08 1.89 -16.79
C GLU A 48 -0.82 1.05 -16.47
N ASN A 49 -0.95 -0.01 -15.66
CA ASN A 49 0.16 -0.87 -15.30
C ASN A 49 0.45 -1.90 -16.39
N GLY A 50 1.63 -1.81 -17.01
CA GLY A 50 2.01 -2.67 -18.13
C GLY A 50 2.07 -4.17 -17.82
N LEU A 51 2.18 -4.57 -16.55
CA LEU A 51 2.12 -5.98 -16.15
C LEU A 51 0.69 -6.41 -15.79
N LEU A 52 -0.03 -5.59 -15.00
CA LEU A 52 -1.36 -5.96 -14.49
C LEU A 52 -2.46 -5.83 -15.54
N CYS A 53 -2.30 -4.95 -16.53
CA CYS A 53 -3.24 -4.77 -17.64
C CYS A 53 -2.98 -5.73 -18.83
N SER A 54 -2.08 -6.70 -18.66
CA SER A 54 -1.82 -7.72 -19.69
C SER A 54 -3.06 -8.58 -19.96
N ASP A 55 -3.20 -9.08 -21.20
CA ASP A 55 -4.21 -10.08 -21.57
C ASP A 55 -3.94 -11.43 -20.89
N GLU A 56 -2.70 -11.68 -20.48
CA GLU A 56 -2.32 -12.86 -19.71
C GLU A 56 -2.69 -12.70 -18.23
N PHE A 57 -3.05 -13.81 -17.59
CA PHE A 57 -3.31 -13.82 -16.16
C PHE A 57 -2.05 -13.42 -15.38
N THR A 58 -2.15 -12.33 -14.62
CA THR A 58 -1.11 -11.85 -13.72
C THR A 58 -1.65 -11.65 -12.31
N LEU A 59 -0.77 -11.77 -11.31
CA LEU A 59 -1.10 -11.59 -9.91
C LEU A 59 -0.93 -10.11 -9.51
N ALA A 60 -2.00 -9.53 -8.97
CA ALA A 60 -1.93 -8.27 -8.27
C ALA A 60 -1.88 -8.54 -6.77
N LEU A 61 -0.86 -8.02 -6.08
CA LEU A 61 -0.70 -8.18 -4.62
C LEU A 61 -1.00 -6.86 -3.92
N SER A 62 -1.80 -6.90 -2.86
CA SER A 62 -1.93 -5.76 -1.93
C SER A 62 -1.17 -6.10 -0.66
N LEU A 63 -0.20 -5.25 -0.30
CA LEU A 63 0.56 -5.36 0.96
C LEU A 63 -0.11 -4.54 2.05
N TYR A 64 0.02 -5.01 3.29
CA TYR A 64 -0.45 -4.30 4.47
C TYR A 64 0.64 -4.25 5.52
N ILE A 65 0.91 -3.07 6.08
CA ILE A 65 1.85 -2.93 7.19
C ILE A 65 1.06 -2.54 8.44
N ASP A 66 1.28 -3.29 9.52
CA ASP A 66 0.68 -3.01 10.81
C ASP A 66 1.73 -3.02 11.91
N GLU A 67 1.54 -2.15 12.90
CA GLU A 67 2.34 -2.16 14.11
C GLU A 67 1.46 -2.33 15.35
N PHE A 68 1.62 -3.45 16.04
CA PHE A 68 0.82 -3.79 17.22
C PHE A 68 1.70 -4.06 18.44
N GLU A 69 1.11 -3.88 19.62
CA GLU A 69 1.77 -4.19 20.88
C GLU A 69 1.26 -5.52 21.44
N VAL A 70 2.17 -6.46 21.69
CA VAL A 70 1.84 -7.78 22.23
C VAL A 70 1.61 -7.72 23.74
N ALA A 71 2.22 -6.76 24.42
CA ALA A 71 2.13 -6.57 25.86
C ALA A 71 0.93 -5.67 26.26
N ASN A 72 0.55 -5.72 27.54
CA ASN A 72 -0.53 -4.88 28.06
C ASN A 72 -0.18 -3.38 27.91
N ARG A 73 -1.00 -2.66 27.12
CA ARG A 73 -0.83 -1.22 26.83
C ARG A 73 -0.90 -0.31 28.06
N LEU A 74 -1.35 -0.81 29.21
CA LEU A 74 -1.48 -0.06 30.46
C LEU A 74 -0.41 -0.38 31.52
N GLY A 75 0.47 -1.36 31.27
CA GLY A 75 1.48 -1.82 32.23
C GLY A 75 2.85 -1.14 32.09
N THR A 76 3.78 -1.50 32.98
CA THR A 76 5.19 -1.03 32.98
C THR A 76 6.01 -1.48 31.76
N SER A 77 5.44 -2.34 30.91
CA SER A 77 6.00 -2.82 29.64
C SER A 77 5.48 -2.07 28.40
N LYS A 78 4.62 -1.05 28.58
CA LYS A 78 4.08 -0.20 27.50
C LYS A 78 5.20 0.35 26.61
N GLY A 79 5.03 0.19 25.31
CA GLY A 79 5.94 0.61 24.25
C GLY A 79 7.18 -0.27 24.04
N LYS A 80 7.43 -1.28 24.89
CA LYS A 80 8.69 -2.08 24.84
C LYS A 80 8.63 -3.23 23.86
N HIS A 81 7.45 -3.83 23.65
CA HIS A 81 7.26 -5.03 22.84
C HIS A 81 6.34 -4.77 21.64
N LYS A 82 6.60 -3.67 20.95
CA LYS A 82 5.90 -3.31 19.72
C LYS A 82 6.48 -4.12 18.55
N MET A 83 5.60 -4.80 17.82
CA MET A 83 5.90 -5.60 16.65
C MET A 83 5.51 -4.83 15.39
N CYS A 84 6.20 -5.10 14.30
CA CYS A 84 5.85 -4.67 12.95
C CYS A 84 5.60 -5.94 12.14
N ALA A 85 4.41 -6.06 11.56
CA ALA A 85 4.03 -7.13 10.66
C ALA A 85 3.73 -6.58 9.27
N VAL A 86 4.14 -7.34 8.27
CA VAL A 86 3.81 -7.11 6.87
C VAL A 86 2.99 -8.29 6.40
N TYR A 87 1.79 -8.00 5.91
CA TYR A 87 0.87 -8.95 5.35
C TYR A 87 0.69 -8.70 3.86
N TRP A 88 0.09 -9.66 3.18
CA TRP A 88 -0.26 -9.54 1.79
C TRP A 88 -1.55 -10.30 1.47
N THR A 89 -2.22 -9.89 0.40
CA THR A 89 -3.40 -10.54 -0.15
C THR A 89 -3.29 -10.58 -1.68
N ILE A 90 -3.99 -11.51 -2.32
CA ILE A 90 -4.16 -11.52 -3.77
C ILE A 90 -5.31 -10.56 -4.10
N ALA A 91 -4.95 -9.37 -4.60
CA ALA A 91 -5.87 -8.25 -4.81
C ALA A 91 -6.90 -8.53 -5.90
N ASN A 92 -6.54 -9.32 -6.90
CA ASN A 92 -7.39 -9.58 -8.05
C ASN A 92 -8.38 -10.76 -7.83
N ILE A 93 -8.45 -11.31 -6.61
CA ILE A 93 -9.57 -12.15 -6.16
C ILE A 93 -10.78 -11.24 -5.89
N PRO A 94 -12.02 -11.62 -6.29
CA PRO A 94 -13.20 -10.79 -6.06
C PRO A 94 -13.41 -10.46 -4.58
N ALA A 95 -13.88 -9.23 -4.31
CA ALA A 95 -13.99 -8.64 -2.97
C ALA A 95 -14.65 -9.58 -1.95
N GLY A 96 -15.76 -10.23 -2.32
CA GLY A 96 -16.51 -11.14 -1.44
C GLY A 96 -15.71 -12.34 -0.91
N TYR A 97 -14.62 -12.74 -1.56
CA TYR A 97 -13.75 -13.82 -1.10
C TYR A 97 -12.51 -13.31 -0.38
N ARG A 98 -11.91 -12.21 -0.87
CA ARG A 98 -10.67 -11.67 -0.29
C ARG A 98 -10.85 -10.93 1.03
N SER A 99 -12.08 -10.57 1.41
CA SER A 99 -12.38 -9.91 2.69
C SER A 99 -12.31 -10.83 3.92
N THR A 100 -12.02 -12.13 3.75
CA THR A 100 -11.87 -13.05 4.88
C THR A 100 -10.47 -12.97 5.48
N LEU A 101 -10.34 -13.19 6.80
CA LEU A 101 -9.04 -13.22 7.47
C LEU A 101 -8.08 -14.27 6.87
N ASN A 102 -8.63 -15.39 6.39
CA ASN A 102 -7.84 -16.45 5.75
C ASN A 102 -7.20 -16.03 4.43
N SER A 103 -7.68 -14.95 3.81
CA SER A 103 -7.10 -14.38 2.60
C SER A 103 -5.89 -13.47 2.87
N ILE A 104 -5.69 -13.09 4.14
CA ILE A 104 -4.57 -12.25 4.58
C ILE A 104 -3.42 -13.15 5.03
N GLN A 105 -2.32 -13.10 4.30
CA GLN A 105 -1.14 -13.93 4.53
C GLN A 105 -0.03 -13.10 5.16
N LEU A 106 0.73 -13.70 6.07
CA LEU A 106 1.91 -13.06 6.62
C LEU A 106 3.07 -13.13 5.61
N ALA A 107 3.74 -12.00 5.37
CA ALA A 107 5.02 -11.97 4.65
C ALA A 107 6.20 -11.84 5.63
N LEU A 108 6.09 -10.95 6.61
CA LEU A 108 7.21 -10.61 7.48
C LEU A 108 6.75 -10.20 8.87
N LEU A 109 7.51 -10.59 9.90
CA LEU A 109 7.30 -10.18 11.28
C LEU A 109 8.64 -9.81 11.93
N CYS A 110 8.71 -8.65 12.56
CA CYS A 110 9.88 -8.20 13.31
C CYS A 110 9.49 -7.25 14.45
N THR A 111 10.44 -6.85 15.29
CA THR A 111 10.18 -5.82 16.31
C THR A 111 10.23 -4.43 15.68
N ALA A 112 9.42 -3.49 16.17
CA ALA A 112 9.46 -2.09 15.73
C ALA A 112 10.83 -1.44 16.00
N THR A 113 11.56 -1.90 17.03
CA THR A 113 12.96 -1.49 17.27
C THR A 113 13.88 -1.91 16.14
N THR A 114 13.70 -3.11 15.59
CA THR A 114 14.47 -3.60 14.44
C THR A 114 14.23 -2.71 13.22
N VAL A 115 12.98 -2.30 12.96
CA VAL A 115 12.65 -1.37 11.87
C VAL A 115 13.29 -0.01 12.08
N LYS A 116 13.24 0.56 13.29
CA LYS A 116 13.85 1.86 13.62
C LYS A 116 15.36 1.86 13.41
N GLU A 117 16.04 0.78 13.77
CA GLU A 117 17.50 0.72 13.74
C GLU A 117 18.06 0.25 12.40
N CYS A 118 17.34 -0.61 11.66
CA CYS A 118 17.81 -1.17 10.39
C CYS A 118 17.19 -0.48 9.16
N GLY A 119 16.05 0.18 9.32
CA GLY A 119 15.27 0.75 8.24
C GLY A 119 14.45 -0.28 7.47
N TYR A 120 13.40 0.18 6.79
CA TYR A 120 12.52 -0.69 5.99
C TYR A 120 13.25 -1.37 4.83
N GLU A 121 14.25 -0.73 4.23
CA GLU A 121 15.02 -1.31 3.13
C GLU A 121 15.66 -2.66 3.51
N LYS A 122 16.36 -2.71 4.65
CA LYS A 122 17.00 -3.94 5.13
C LYS A 122 16.00 -4.96 5.66
N VAL A 123 14.95 -4.50 6.34
CA VAL A 123 13.92 -5.38 6.88
C VAL A 123 13.13 -6.05 5.76
N LEU A 124 12.71 -5.29 4.74
CA LEU A 124 11.91 -5.78 3.63
C LEU A 124 12.73 -6.51 2.56
N TYR A 125 14.07 -6.48 2.62
CA TYR A 125 14.95 -7.07 1.62
C TYR A 125 14.53 -8.48 1.14
N PRO A 126 14.29 -9.49 2.01
CA PRO A 126 13.87 -10.82 1.53
C PRO A 126 12.54 -10.80 0.77
N LEU A 127 11.57 -9.98 1.21
CA LEU A 127 10.30 -9.80 0.51
C LEU A 127 10.50 -9.10 -0.85
N ILE A 128 11.36 -8.09 -0.90
CA ILE A 128 11.69 -7.37 -2.13
C ILE A 128 12.32 -8.32 -3.16
N CYS A 129 13.26 -9.18 -2.73
CA CYS A 129 13.85 -10.19 -3.62
C CYS A 129 12.80 -11.11 -4.25
N ASP A 130 11.85 -11.60 -3.45
CA ASP A 130 10.77 -12.44 -3.96
C ASP A 130 9.82 -11.67 -4.90
N LEU A 131 9.51 -10.40 -4.59
CA LEU A 131 8.68 -9.56 -5.46
C LEU A 131 9.36 -9.25 -6.80
N VAL A 132 10.66 -8.95 -6.79
CA VAL A 132 11.45 -8.75 -8.02
C VAL A 132 11.45 -10.02 -8.86
N SER A 133 11.63 -11.18 -8.23
CA SER A 133 11.56 -12.46 -8.92
C SER A 133 10.16 -12.75 -9.48
N LEU A 134 9.09 -12.38 -8.75
CA LEU A 134 7.71 -12.50 -9.21
C LEU A 134 7.43 -11.65 -10.46
N GLU A 135 7.99 -10.44 -10.56
CA GLU A 135 7.87 -9.58 -11.75
C GLU A 135 8.64 -10.15 -12.95
N GLN A 136 9.87 -10.63 -12.71
CA GLN A 136 10.78 -11.04 -13.79
C GLN A 136 10.51 -12.46 -14.29
N HIS A 137 10.41 -13.42 -13.37
CA HIS A 137 10.34 -14.86 -13.64
C HIS A 137 8.96 -15.46 -13.36
N GLY A 138 8.17 -14.82 -12.49
CA GLY A 138 6.89 -15.35 -12.03
C GLY A 138 7.02 -16.54 -11.08
N VAL A 139 5.89 -17.12 -10.72
CA VAL A 139 5.79 -18.35 -9.91
C VAL A 139 5.25 -19.49 -10.76
N TYR A 140 5.96 -20.62 -10.79
CA TYR A 140 5.54 -21.80 -11.56
C TYR A 140 4.34 -22.48 -10.91
N ILE A 141 3.31 -22.78 -11.70
CA ILE A 141 2.09 -23.45 -11.25
C ILE A 141 1.93 -24.75 -12.03
N GLU A 142 2.07 -25.87 -11.32
CA GLU A 142 2.19 -27.21 -11.92
C GLU A 142 0.99 -27.59 -12.80
N HIS A 143 -0.24 -27.40 -12.31
CA HIS A 143 -1.44 -27.77 -13.07
C HIS A 143 -1.72 -26.86 -14.28
N LEU A 144 -1.08 -25.68 -14.36
CA LEU A 144 -1.13 -24.82 -15.55
C LEU A 144 0.05 -25.06 -16.50
N GLY A 145 1.10 -25.75 -16.03
CA GLY A 145 2.32 -25.95 -16.79
C GLY A 145 3.08 -24.67 -17.12
N THR A 146 2.80 -23.56 -16.45
CA THR A 146 3.37 -22.23 -16.77
C THR A 146 3.67 -21.41 -15.52
N SER A 147 4.48 -20.36 -15.70
CA SER A 147 4.77 -19.38 -14.66
C SER A 147 3.86 -18.17 -14.76
N VAL A 148 3.27 -17.78 -13.63
CA VAL A 148 2.42 -16.59 -13.54
C VAL A 148 3.21 -15.46 -12.90
N LYS A 149 3.28 -14.32 -13.60
CA LYS A 149 3.93 -13.10 -13.12
C LYS A 149 3.01 -12.29 -12.23
N GLY A 150 3.59 -11.38 -11.46
CA GLY A 150 2.81 -10.46 -10.64
C GLY A 150 3.62 -9.31 -10.08
N THR A 151 2.91 -8.31 -9.55
CA THR A 151 3.51 -7.16 -8.89
C THR A 151 2.65 -6.68 -7.73
N VAL A 152 3.17 -5.75 -6.94
CA VAL A 152 2.41 -5.03 -5.92
C VAL A 152 1.54 -3.98 -6.61
N GLU A 153 0.25 -4.04 -6.34
CA GLU A 153 -0.73 -3.06 -6.81
C GLU A 153 -0.88 -1.93 -5.78
N CYS A 154 -0.98 -2.27 -4.51
CA CYS A 154 -1.19 -1.30 -3.43
C CYS A 154 -0.46 -1.73 -2.14
N VAL A 155 -0.06 -0.76 -1.34
CA VAL A 155 0.49 -0.91 0.00
C VAL A 155 -0.36 -0.06 0.94
N ALA A 156 -1.17 -0.72 1.76
CA ALA A 156 -2.01 -0.08 2.76
C ALA A 156 -1.39 -0.18 4.16
N GLN A 157 -1.84 0.68 5.07
CA GLN A 157 -1.44 0.68 6.47
C GLN A 157 -2.66 0.80 7.36
N CYS A 158 -2.69 0.06 8.47
CA CYS A 158 -3.74 0.22 9.48
C CYS A 158 -3.60 1.56 10.20
N CYS A 159 -4.71 2.30 10.27
CA CYS A 159 -4.91 3.47 11.13
C CYS A 159 -4.72 3.05 12.58
N GLY A 160 -3.87 3.76 13.33
CA GLY A 160 -3.76 3.52 14.76
C GLY A 160 -2.51 4.05 15.43
N GLN A 161 -1.37 4.21 14.73
CA GLN A 161 -0.18 4.87 15.29
C GLN A 161 0.59 5.71 14.24
N ASN A 162 0.56 7.03 14.47
CA ASN A 162 0.86 8.14 13.57
C ASN A 162 2.33 8.31 13.11
N THR A 163 3.12 7.24 12.93
CA THR A 163 4.53 7.42 12.52
C THR A 163 4.72 7.40 11.00
N LEU A 164 3.86 6.69 10.27
CA LEU A 164 3.88 6.63 8.79
C LEU A 164 2.73 7.41 8.13
N VAL A 165 1.65 7.73 8.86
CA VAL A 165 0.61 8.68 8.39
C VAL A 165 1.22 10.07 8.16
N PHE A 166 2.19 10.46 9.00
CA PHE A 166 3.05 11.64 8.76
C PHE A 166 3.97 11.53 7.54
N VAL A 167 4.04 10.36 6.88
CA VAL A 167 4.74 10.16 5.61
C VAL A 167 3.75 10.15 4.44
N LEU A 168 2.47 9.81 4.67
CA LEU A 168 1.44 9.71 3.63
C LEU A 168 0.85 11.08 3.23
N PHE A 169 0.62 11.99 4.18
CA PHE A 169 0.29 13.38 3.86
C PHE A 169 1.43 14.07 3.08
N ASP A 170 2.65 13.71 3.45
CA ASP A 170 3.91 14.12 2.84
C ASP A 170 4.12 13.50 1.44
N LEU A 171 3.35 12.48 1.03
CA LEU A 171 3.49 11.76 -0.24
C LEU A 171 2.51 12.18 -1.34
N TYR A 172 1.34 12.69 -1.00
CA TYR A 172 0.29 12.96 -2.00
C TYR A 172 0.24 14.42 -2.49
N LEU A 173 0.60 15.37 -1.64
CA LEU A 173 0.58 16.79 -1.97
C LEU A 173 1.99 17.33 -2.18
N ASN A 174 2.18 18.10 -3.26
CA ASN A 174 3.40 18.88 -3.44
C ASN A 174 3.48 19.97 -2.37
N ARG A 175 4.20 19.65 -1.30
CA ARG A 175 4.30 20.51 -0.13
C ARG A 175 5.13 21.79 -0.37
N ASP A 176 5.79 21.91 -1.53
CA ASP A 176 6.31 23.20 -2.04
C ASP A 176 5.26 24.33 -2.04
N ARG A 177 3.96 24.01 -1.92
CA ARG A 177 2.85 24.96 -1.76
C ARG A 177 2.01 24.81 -0.50
N LEU A 178 2.27 23.84 0.37
CA LEU A 178 1.65 23.77 1.70
C LEU A 178 2.59 24.40 2.72
N SER A 179 2.74 25.72 2.62
CA SER A 179 3.10 26.49 3.80
C SER A 179 2.03 26.26 4.88
N ILE A 180 2.38 26.58 6.12
CA ILE A 180 1.45 26.61 7.27
C ILE A 180 0.19 27.45 6.96
N ASP A 181 0.22 28.30 5.92
CA ASP A 181 -0.91 29.11 5.44
C ASP A 181 -1.99 28.33 4.68
N ALA A 182 -1.76 27.06 4.31
CA ALA A 182 -2.79 26.25 3.65
C ALA A 182 -3.98 25.93 4.57
N GLN A 183 -3.81 25.98 5.89
CA GLN A 183 -4.93 25.92 6.85
C GLN A 183 -5.80 27.20 6.82
N LEU A 184 -5.32 28.27 6.21
CA LEU A 184 -5.99 29.57 6.09
C LEU A 184 -6.59 29.80 4.69
N GLN A 185 -6.29 28.93 3.73
CA GLN A 185 -6.83 29.01 2.37
C GLN A 185 -8.00 28.08 2.17
N GLU A 186 -8.97 28.54 1.39
CA GLU A 186 -10.11 27.74 0.99
C GLU A 186 -9.64 26.54 0.15
N VAL A 187 -9.87 25.32 0.65
CA VAL A 187 -9.53 24.10 -0.06
C VAL A 187 -10.57 23.86 -1.14
N ARG A 188 -10.20 24.11 -2.41
CA ARG A 188 -11.04 23.82 -3.58
C ARG A 188 -10.38 22.77 -4.48
N ALA A 189 -11.20 22.01 -5.21
CA ALA A 189 -10.69 21.12 -6.26
C ALA A 189 -9.85 21.92 -7.26
N GLY A 190 -8.62 21.48 -7.53
CA GLY A 190 -7.67 22.18 -8.40
C GLY A 190 -6.91 23.33 -7.76
N ALA A 191 -7.18 23.69 -6.49
CA ALA A 191 -6.39 24.69 -5.77
C ALA A 191 -4.94 24.23 -5.51
N PHE A 192 -4.73 22.91 -5.47
CA PHE A 192 -3.44 22.28 -5.25
C PHE A 192 -3.04 21.43 -6.44
N GLN A 193 -1.76 21.51 -6.82
CA GLN A 193 -1.19 20.63 -7.82
C GLN A 193 -0.86 19.29 -7.16
N LEU A 194 -1.47 18.22 -7.65
CA LEU A 194 -1.17 16.86 -7.22
C LEU A 194 0.28 16.51 -7.60
N ARG A 195 0.92 15.70 -6.77
CA ARG A 195 2.26 15.19 -7.07
C ARG A 195 2.17 14.08 -8.10
N ASP A 196 2.89 14.25 -9.21
CA ASP A 196 3.12 13.21 -10.21
C ASP A 196 4.44 12.44 -9.97
N ARG A 197 4.68 11.40 -10.78
CA ARG A 197 5.87 10.53 -10.64
C ARG A 197 7.17 11.31 -10.85
N ASP A 198 7.23 12.20 -11.84
CA ASP A 198 8.45 12.94 -12.18
C ASP A 198 8.81 13.94 -11.09
N THR A 199 7.80 14.67 -10.60
CA THR A 199 7.94 15.61 -9.49
C THR A 199 8.37 14.89 -8.22
N HIS A 200 7.75 13.75 -7.90
CA HIS A 200 8.17 12.93 -6.77
C HIS A 200 9.64 12.50 -6.90
N ASN A 201 10.04 11.97 -8.04
CA ASN A 201 11.39 11.46 -8.27
C ASN A 201 12.44 12.55 -8.15
N ARG A 202 12.15 13.74 -8.71
CA ARG A 202 13.01 14.91 -8.54
C ARG A 202 13.15 15.31 -7.06
N GLN A 203 12.04 15.37 -6.31
CA GLN A 203 12.06 15.70 -4.87
C GLN A 203 12.83 14.66 -4.04
N VAL A 204 12.79 13.38 -4.42
CA VAL A 204 13.66 12.35 -3.81
C VAL A 204 15.14 12.67 -4.06
N GLN A 205 15.52 13.01 -5.29
CA GLN A 205 16.92 13.36 -5.61
C GLN A 205 17.38 14.62 -4.87
N GLU A 206 16.53 15.65 -4.81
CA GLU A 206 16.80 16.88 -4.04
C GLU A 206 17.01 16.57 -2.56
N THR A 207 16.17 15.70 -1.97
CA THR A 207 16.29 15.31 -0.55
C THR A 207 17.55 14.47 -0.29
N LEU A 208 17.98 13.65 -1.25
CA LEU A 208 19.22 12.88 -1.14
C LEU A 208 20.46 13.79 -1.16
N HIS A 209 20.42 14.90 -1.90
CA HIS A 209 21.49 15.89 -1.94
C HIS A 209 21.46 16.85 -0.75
N ASP A 210 20.27 17.30 -0.35
CA ASP A 210 20.04 18.19 0.78
C ASP A 210 18.86 17.71 1.64
N PRO A 211 19.14 17.08 2.80
CA PRO A 211 18.10 16.59 3.70
C PRO A 211 17.15 17.67 4.23
N THR A 212 17.53 18.96 4.16
CA THR A 212 16.67 20.06 4.62
C THR A 212 15.53 20.34 3.64
N SER A 213 15.72 20.04 2.35
CA SER A 213 14.69 20.19 1.30
C SER A 213 13.47 19.28 1.55
N GLY A 214 13.68 18.12 2.18
CA GLY A 214 12.60 17.20 2.56
C GLY A 214 11.59 17.80 3.54
N LYS A 215 11.93 18.86 4.28
CA LYS A 215 10.98 19.57 5.16
C LYS A 215 9.90 20.31 4.38
N ASN A 216 10.27 20.85 3.21
CA ASN A 216 9.39 21.63 2.37
C ASN A 216 8.53 20.72 1.48
N THR A 217 9.06 19.59 1.04
CA THR A 217 8.35 18.67 0.14
C THR A 217 7.63 17.55 0.89
N GLY A 218 8.03 17.23 2.12
CA GLY A 218 7.54 16.07 2.86
C GLY A 218 8.23 14.76 2.49
N VAL A 219 8.92 14.71 1.36
CA VAL A 219 9.68 13.52 0.93
C VAL A 219 10.89 13.38 1.83
N LYS A 220 10.99 12.26 2.56
CA LYS A 220 12.08 12.01 3.53
C LYS A 220 13.18 11.12 2.98
N ARG A 221 12.83 10.20 2.09
CA ARG A 221 13.72 9.16 1.56
C ARG A 221 13.11 8.46 0.35
N LEU A 222 13.95 7.76 -0.39
CA LEU A 222 13.53 6.84 -1.44
C LEU A 222 12.71 5.67 -0.85
N CYS A 223 11.63 5.30 -1.52
CA CYS A 223 10.81 4.14 -1.17
C CYS A 223 11.51 2.85 -1.64
N PRO A 224 11.77 1.85 -0.76
CA PRO A 224 12.42 0.61 -1.16
C PRO A 224 11.67 -0.18 -2.24
N LEU A 225 10.34 -0.14 -2.24
CA LEU A 225 9.54 -0.82 -3.27
C LEU A 225 9.68 -0.13 -4.62
N THR A 226 9.48 1.20 -4.69
CA THR A 226 9.68 1.97 -5.93
C THR A 226 11.09 1.82 -6.49
N ALA A 227 12.10 1.67 -5.63
CA ALA A 227 13.49 1.54 -6.05
C ALA A 227 13.81 0.20 -6.72
N ASN A 228 13.05 -0.86 -6.41
CA ASN A 228 13.37 -2.23 -6.83
C ASN A 228 12.34 -2.84 -7.78
N LEU A 229 11.08 -2.42 -7.71
CA LEU A 229 9.98 -2.95 -8.52
C LEU A 229 9.76 -2.08 -9.76
N GLN A 230 9.61 -2.71 -10.92
CA GLN A 230 9.44 -2.00 -12.19
C GLN A 230 8.01 -1.47 -12.36
N PHE A 231 7.03 -2.16 -11.77
CA PHE A 231 5.62 -1.88 -11.98
C PHE A 231 4.95 -1.20 -10.78
N PHE A 232 5.70 -0.86 -9.73
CA PHE A 232 5.21 -0.18 -8.55
C PHE A 232 5.82 1.21 -8.38
N HIS A 233 4.98 2.21 -8.08
CA HIS A 233 5.44 3.55 -7.74
C HIS A 233 4.60 4.14 -6.60
N VAL A 234 5.26 4.79 -5.64
CA VAL A 234 4.63 5.32 -4.42
C VAL A 234 3.40 6.22 -4.68
N ILE A 235 3.41 7.02 -5.75
CA ILE A 235 2.31 7.92 -6.15
C ILE A 235 1.01 7.17 -6.52
N GLY A 236 1.12 5.96 -7.07
CA GLY A 236 -0.05 5.15 -7.43
C GLY A 236 -0.30 3.97 -6.49
N GLY A 237 0.72 3.57 -5.73
CA GLY A 237 0.72 2.35 -4.95
C GLY A 237 0.42 2.53 -3.47
N TYR A 238 0.30 3.76 -2.96
CA TYR A 238 -0.17 4.00 -1.59
C TYR A 238 -1.52 4.73 -1.64
N PRO A 239 -2.51 4.30 -0.84
CA PRO A 239 -3.79 4.98 -0.79
C PRO A 239 -3.64 6.39 -0.20
N PRO A 240 -4.52 7.33 -0.59
CA PRO A 240 -4.62 8.61 0.10
C PRO A 240 -5.03 8.42 1.56
N ASP A 241 -4.79 9.44 2.38
CA ASP A 241 -4.91 9.42 3.85
C ASP A 241 -6.22 8.76 4.33
N PRO A 242 -6.15 7.62 5.03
CA PRO A 242 -7.34 6.95 5.55
C PRO A 242 -8.01 7.74 6.69
N ASP A 243 -7.33 8.71 7.32
CA ASP A 243 -7.88 9.53 8.40
C ASP A 243 -9.01 10.47 7.90
N ILE A 244 -9.09 10.72 6.59
CA ILE A 244 -10.22 11.43 5.96
C ILE A 244 -11.54 10.70 6.27
N LEU A 245 -11.52 9.36 6.31
CA LEU A 245 -12.68 8.53 6.61
C LEU A 245 -12.98 8.44 8.12
N GLU A 246 -12.00 8.72 8.99
CA GLU A 246 -12.14 8.66 10.45
C GLU A 246 -12.71 9.96 11.05
N GLY A 247 -12.59 11.09 10.35
CA GLY A 247 -13.04 12.39 10.86
C GLY A 247 -13.90 13.22 9.90
N ILE A 248 -13.30 13.64 8.78
CA ILE A 248 -13.89 14.67 7.90
C ILE A 248 -15.13 14.13 7.18
N VAL A 249 -15.03 12.94 6.57
CA VAL A 249 -16.13 12.36 5.79
C VAL A 249 -17.39 12.10 6.63
N PRO A 250 -17.30 11.52 7.85
CA PRO A 250 -18.46 11.41 8.73
C PRO A 250 -19.12 12.76 9.05
N MET A 251 -18.34 13.82 9.27
CA MET A 251 -18.84 15.18 9.51
C MET A 251 -19.55 15.78 8.30
N GLU A 252 -18.92 15.75 7.12
CA GLU A 252 -19.50 16.25 5.88
C GLU A 252 -20.77 15.50 5.49
N LEU A 253 -20.78 14.17 5.65
CA LEU A 253 -21.99 13.36 5.44
C LEU A 253 -23.10 13.74 6.42
N CYS A 254 -22.77 13.98 7.69
CA CYS A 254 -23.75 14.43 8.68
C CYS A 254 -24.40 15.75 8.27
N LEU A 255 -23.62 16.73 7.81
CA LEU A 255 -24.12 18.02 7.31
C LEU A 255 -24.99 17.85 6.06
N CYS A 256 -24.53 17.06 5.09
CA CYS A 256 -25.29 16.77 3.87
C CYS A 256 -26.65 16.11 4.19
N ILE A 257 -26.65 15.12 5.09
CA ILE A 257 -27.86 14.43 5.51
C ILE A 257 -28.79 15.39 6.26
N ALA A 258 -28.26 16.24 7.16
CA ALA A 258 -29.05 17.22 7.89
C ALA A 258 -29.75 18.22 6.95
N ASP A 259 -29.06 18.74 5.94
CA ASP A 259 -29.63 19.64 4.94
C ASP A 259 -30.71 18.95 4.08
N LEU A 260 -30.47 17.70 3.67
CA LEU A 260 -31.44 16.89 2.93
C LEU A 260 -32.71 16.60 3.75
N VAL A 261 -32.58 16.41 5.06
CA VAL A 261 -33.71 16.20 5.97
C VAL A 261 -34.46 17.50 6.26
N ALA A 262 -33.75 18.63 6.39
CA ALA A 262 -34.33 19.94 6.69
C ALA A 262 -35.10 20.56 5.50
N LYS A 263 -34.87 20.08 4.28
CA LYS A 263 -35.58 20.51 3.06
C LYS A 263 -36.93 19.78 2.83
N LYS A 264 -37.45 19.07 3.83
CA LYS A 264 -38.84 18.58 3.89
C LYS A 264 -39.72 19.55 4.66
#